data_AF-A0A353D6B5-F1
#
_entry.id   AF-A0A353D6B5-F1
#
_cell.length_a   1.000
_cell.length_b   1.000
_cell.length_c   1.000
_cell.angle_alpha   90.00
_cell.angle_beta   90.00
_cell.angle_gamma   90.00
#
_symmetry.space_group_name_H-M   'P 1'
#
loop_
_entity.id
_entity.type
_entity.pdbx_description
1 polymer ?
#
loop_
_entity_poly.entity_id
_entity_poly.type
_entity_poly.pdbx_seq_one_letter_code
_entity_poly.pdbx_strand_id
1 'polypeptide(L)'
;MDHISNTEIGTKQKEMLVVMTALLYTEQNALLSASQLRDAKQSLQALFLRTSGEETMLRKLIDILKFNEEMHTAFSDLSKISTRIQSSTEIIARKVSYLRSYFDRLKVTPQESTDFFSPFMNFTHQFLLKVKTFNTYMGEFLEIKEMEARRASEYRIAKEASHRLKKRLSGTLGNEPTTELESSIKDEVIQTFDHAEAKNNLVMVQRESKLKQREIDELLEEINAMCQLAMNPTMREVKERNVLMKEEYEDVFSLFVGALKKHKRLVKIKDFLMDYFRLYQRAYGMFRLDFNSFNKAVIMIADNSQQYFEDKNEDVDIRDKRDKLMKLEAVINFLEVGARMITERTDLNYQRISKKLSELIDKRDSEWRSISQDLLVAKVSAEAEMSTTI
;
A
#
# COMPACT_ATOMS: atom_id res chain seq x y z
N MET A 1 26.70 18.61 -41.72
CA MET A 1 25.76 18.12 -40.70
C MET A 1 26.44 17.29 -39.59
N ASP A 2 27.76 17.08 -39.63
CA ASP A 2 28.46 16.27 -38.61
C ASP A 2 28.90 17.04 -37.34
N HIS A 3 28.82 18.38 -37.32
CA HIS A 3 29.31 19.21 -36.21
C HIS A 3 28.31 19.41 -35.04
N ILE A 4 27.09 18.88 -35.12
CA ILE A 4 26.07 18.92 -34.04
C ILE A 4 26.10 17.63 -33.19
N SER A 5 26.83 16.60 -33.64
CA SER A 5 26.79 15.26 -33.04
C SER A 5 27.36 15.17 -31.61
N ASN A 6 28.27 16.10 -31.25
CA ASN A 6 28.93 16.22 -29.94
C ASN A 6 28.62 17.56 -29.21
N THR A 7 27.57 18.29 -29.61
CA THR A 7 27.13 19.48 -28.88
C THR A 7 26.13 19.12 -27.79
N GLU A 8 25.99 19.94 -26.74
CA GLU A 8 24.94 19.77 -25.70
C GLU A 8 23.54 19.55 -26.30
N ILE A 9 23.26 20.11 -27.49
CA ILE A 9 22.01 19.94 -28.23
C ILE A 9 21.85 18.50 -28.76
N GLY A 10 22.91 17.91 -29.33
CA GLY A 10 22.89 16.53 -29.82
C GLY A 10 22.71 15.53 -28.68
N THR A 11 23.30 15.80 -27.51
CA THR A 11 23.12 14.99 -26.30
C THR A 11 21.68 15.06 -25.77
N LYS A 12 21.11 16.27 -25.68
CA LYS A 12 19.70 16.46 -25.29
C LYS A 12 18.72 15.77 -26.24
N GLN A 13 19.00 15.77 -27.55
CA GLN A 13 18.16 15.08 -28.54
C GLN A 13 18.18 13.56 -28.35
N LYS A 14 19.33 12.97 -27.99
CA LYS A 14 19.44 11.51 -27.72
C LYS A 14 18.60 11.12 -26.48
N GLU A 15 18.71 11.90 -25.41
CA GLU A 15 17.94 11.68 -24.17
C GLU A 15 16.44 11.88 -24.39
N MET A 16 16.06 12.94 -25.11
CA MET A 16 14.66 13.23 -25.42
C MET A 16 13.98 12.10 -26.18
N LEU A 17 14.67 11.44 -27.11
CA LEU A 17 14.09 10.31 -27.85
C LEU A 17 13.67 9.16 -26.91
N VAL A 18 14.52 8.81 -25.94
CA VAL A 18 14.23 7.74 -24.98
C VAL A 18 13.10 8.17 -24.02
N VAL A 19 13.15 9.42 -23.53
CA VAL A 19 12.13 9.99 -22.66
C VAL A 19 10.77 10.06 -23.35
N MET A 20 10.70 10.56 -24.59
CA MET A 20 9.45 10.68 -25.35
C MET A 20 8.88 9.33 -25.72
N THR A 21 9.73 8.36 -26.08
CA THR A 21 9.29 6.97 -26.31
C THR A 21 8.57 6.42 -25.09
N ALA A 22 9.17 6.56 -23.90
CA ALA A 22 8.56 6.10 -22.65
C ALA A 22 7.31 6.89 -22.29
N LEU A 23 7.31 8.23 -22.44
CA LEU A 23 6.14 9.06 -22.16
C LEU A 23 4.94 8.70 -23.04
N LEU A 24 5.15 8.55 -24.36
CA LEU A 24 4.08 8.18 -25.28
C LEU A 24 3.55 6.78 -24.97
N TYR A 25 4.42 5.84 -24.64
CA TYR A 25 3.98 4.52 -24.20
C TYR A 25 3.14 4.59 -22.91
N THR A 26 3.58 5.36 -21.91
CA THR A 26 2.85 5.55 -20.64
C THR A 26 1.48 6.22 -20.85
N GLU A 27 1.39 7.17 -21.78
CA GLU A 27 0.15 7.85 -22.15
C GLU A 27 -0.81 6.91 -22.89
N GLN A 28 -0.32 6.18 -23.89
CA GLN A 28 -1.11 5.23 -24.68
C GLN A 28 -1.70 4.09 -23.84
N ASN A 29 -1.00 3.71 -22.78
CA ASN A 29 -1.40 2.61 -21.89
C ASN A 29 -2.04 3.09 -20.57
N ALA A 30 -2.29 4.40 -20.40
CA ALA A 30 -2.85 4.99 -19.19
C ALA A 30 -2.14 4.51 -17.90
N LEU A 31 -0.80 4.47 -17.94
CA LEU A 31 0.04 4.06 -16.80
C LEU A 31 0.24 5.18 -15.77
N LEU A 32 -0.09 6.41 -16.14
CA LEU A 32 -0.13 7.59 -15.29
C LEU A 32 -1.50 8.25 -15.44
N SER A 33 -2.03 8.83 -14.37
CA SER A 33 -3.25 9.65 -14.43
C SER A 33 -3.02 10.91 -15.27
N ALA A 34 -4.09 11.54 -15.74
CA ALA A 34 -3.99 12.74 -16.57
C ALA A 34 -3.30 13.93 -15.88
N SER A 35 -3.35 13.97 -14.54
CA SER A 35 -2.64 14.96 -13.73
C SER A 35 -1.13 14.64 -13.69
N GLN A 36 -0.77 13.40 -13.36
CA GLN A 36 0.61 12.91 -13.32
C GLN A 36 1.33 13.09 -14.66
N LEU A 37 0.67 12.73 -15.76
CA LEU A 37 1.25 12.83 -17.09
C LEU A 37 1.53 14.30 -17.46
N ARG A 38 0.63 15.22 -17.08
CA ARG A 38 0.81 16.65 -17.32
C ARG A 38 1.96 17.21 -16.50
N ASP A 39 2.04 16.86 -15.22
CA ASP A 39 3.09 17.31 -14.32
C ASP A 39 4.46 16.74 -14.73
N ALA A 40 4.50 15.49 -15.17
CA ALA A 40 5.68 14.86 -15.75
C ALA A 40 6.13 15.60 -17.02
N LYS A 41 5.22 15.83 -17.98
CA LYS A 41 5.51 16.58 -19.21
C LYS A 41 6.04 17.99 -18.90
N GLN A 42 5.41 18.73 -17.98
CA GLN A 42 5.86 20.07 -17.59
C GLN A 42 7.22 20.06 -16.87
N SER A 43 7.44 19.11 -15.97
CA SER A 43 8.72 18.97 -15.25
C SER A 43 9.87 18.63 -16.21
N LEU A 44 9.63 17.74 -17.16
CA LEU A 44 10.61 17.35 -18.17
C LEU A 44 10.87 18.48 -19.17
N GLN A 45 9.84 19.22 -19.60
CA GLN A 45 10.01 20.44 -20.40
C GLN A 45 10.84 21.50 -19.67
N ALA A 46 10.61 21.70 -18.37
CA ALA A 46 11.39 22.65 -17.56
C ALA A 46 12.86 22.23 -17.43
N LEU A 47 13.14 20.93 -17.25
CA LEU A 47 14.50 20.39 -17.24
C LEU A 47 15.16 20.55 -18.61
N PHE A 48 14.46 20.24 -19.69
CA PHE A 48 14.95 20.43 -21.05
C PHE A 48 15.44 21.87 -21.30
N LEU A 49 14.67 22.86 -20.82
CA LEU A 49 14.97 24.29 -20.96
C LEU A 49 16.07 24.80 -20.02
N ARG A 50 16.29 24.17 -18.85
CA ARG A 50 17.09 24.76 -17.76
C ARG A 50 18.40 24.02 -17.44
N THR A 51 18.52 22.74 -17.74
CA THR A 51 19.70 21.94 -17.35
C THR A 51 20.52 21.51 -18.57
N SER A 52 21.85 21.53 -18.45
CA SER A 52 22.84 21.09 -19.45
C SER A 52 23.43 19.70 -19.18
N GLY A 53 22.86 18.94 -18.23
CA GLY A 53 23.39 17.65 -17.79
C GLY A 53 22.70 16.44 -18.43
N GLU A 54 23.52 15.48 -18.86
CA GLU A 54 23.13 14.09 -19.20
C GLU A 54 22.36 13.43 -18.04
N GLU A 55 21.37 12.58 -18.37
CA GLU A 55 20.58 11.74 -17.45
C GLU A 55 19.56 12.45 -16.54
N THR A 56 19.43 13.78 -16.61
CA THR A 56 18.53 14.51 -15.70
C THR A 56 17.04 14.29 -15.99
N MET A 57 16.66 14.13 -17.25
CA MET A 57 15.27 13.90 -17.67
C MET A 57 14.89 12.44 -17.49
N LEU A 58 15.78 11.51 -17.89
CA LEU A 58 15.56 10.08 -17.71
C LEU A 58 15.44 9.70 -16.24
N ARG A 59 16.34 10.20 -15.39
CA ARG A 59 16.27 9.94 -13.95
C ARG A 59 14.98 10.47 -13.34
N LYS A 60 14.55 11.67 -13.73
CA LYS A 60 13.29 12.23 -13.23
C LYS A 60 12.08 11.40 -13.67
N LEU A 61 12.05 10.91 -14.91
CA LEU A 61 10.98 10.04 -15.39
C LEU A 61 11.00 8.69 -14.68
N ILE A 62 12.18 8.09 -14.47
CA ILE A 62 12.34 6.86 -13.68
C ILE A 62 11.79 7.06 -12.27
N ASP A 63 12.15 8.16 -11.59
CA ASP A 63 11.68 8.46 -10.24
C ASP A 63 10.14 8.59 -10.19
N ILE A 64 9.53 9.24 -11.20
CA ILE A 64 8.05 9.37 -11.30
C ILE A 64 7.40 7.99 -11.47
N LEU A 65 7.95 7.14 -12.34
CA LEU A 65 7.38 5.83 -12.62
C LEU A 65 7.56 4.84 -11.46
N LYS A 66 8.74 4.83 -10.82
CA LYS A 66 8.99 4.02 -9.60
C LYS A 66 8.06 4.40 -8.48
N PHE A 67 7.86 5.69 -8.29
CA PHE A 67 6.90 6.17 -7.31
C PHE A 67 5.47 5.67 -7.62
N ASN A 68 5.05 5.67 -8.88
CA ASN A 68 3.73 5.17 -9.24
C ASN A 68 3.61 3.65 -9.06
N GLU A 69 4.66 2.89 -9.39
CA GLU A 69 4.77 1.46 -9.13
C GLU A 69 4.64 1.13 -7.64
N GLU A 70 5.33 1.88 -6.77
CA GLU A 70 5.24 1.73 -5.32
C GLU A 70 3.82 1.98 -4.80
N MET A 71 3.10 2.98 -5.33
CA MET A 71 1.70 3.25 -4.99
C MET A 71 0.77 2.10 -5.38
N HIS A 72 0.87 1.62 -6.62
CA HIS A 72 0.08 0.49 -7.09
C HIS A 72 0.39 -0.79 -6.30
N THR A 73 1.64 -0.99 -5.88
CA THR A 73 2.06 -2.12 -5.03
C THR A 73 1.42 -2.04 -3.66
N ALA A 74 1.47 -0.87 -3.00
CA ALA A 74 0.85 -0.66 -1.69
C ALA A 74 -0.67 -0.94 -1.72
N PHE A 75 -1.37 -0.49 -2.77
CA PHE A 75 -2.79 -0.81 -2.95
C PHE A 75 -3.02 -2.32 -3.10
N SER A 76 -2.25 -2.96 -3.99
CA SER A 76 -2.34 -4.40 -4.26
C SER A 76 -2.17 -5.20 -2.97
N ASP A 77 -1.24 -4.79 -2.12
CA ASP A 77 -0.96 -5.46 -0.86
C ASP A 77 -2.07 -5.27 0.17
N LEU A 78 -2.64 -4.06 0.30
CA LEU A 78 -3.80 -3.83 1.16
C LEU A 78 -5.00 -4.70 0.75
N SER A 79 -5.28 -4.76 -0.55
CA SER A 79 -6.38 -5.59 -1.09
C SER A 79 -6.12 -7.09 -0.85
N LYS A 80 -4.90 -7.57 -1.10
CA LYS A 80 -4.51 -8.97 -0.83
C LYS A 80 -4.62 -9.31 0.65
N ILE A 81 -4.16 -8.43 1.54
CA ILE A 81 -4.21 -8.64 3.00
C ILE A 81 -5.66 -8.72 3.45
N SER A 82 -6.50 -7.76 3.06
CA SER A 82 -7.94 -7.76 3.39
C SER A 82 -8.64 -9.05 2.92
N THR A 83 -8.43 -9.42 1.66
CA THR A 83 -8.97 -10.67 1.09
C THR A 83 -8.48 -11.91 1.85
N ARG A 84 -7.21 -11.94 2.26
CA ARG A 84 -6.61 -13.05 3.01
C ARG A 84 -7.22 -13.17 4.42
N ILE A 85 -7.39 -12.06 5.13
CA ILE A 85 -8.00 -12.04 6.47
C ILE A 85 -9.46 -12.50 6.39
N GLN A 86 -10.22 -12.00 5.41
CA GLN A 86 -11.60 -12.43 5.17
C GLN A 86 -11.69 -13.93 4.89
N SER A 87 -10.88 -14.43 3.94
CA SER A 87 -10.83 -15.85 3.59
C SER A 87 -10.49 -16.73 4.80
N SER A 88 -9.55 -16.28 5.64
CA SER A 88 -9.14 -16.98 6.85
C SER A 88 -10.27 -17.05 7.88
N THR A 89 -10.98 -15.93 8.05
CA THR A 89 -12.17 -15.84 8.92
C THR A 89 -13.26 -16.81 8.46
N GLU A 90 -13.52 -16.89 7.16
CA GLU A 90 -14.50 -17.81 6.59
C GLU A 90 -14.09 -19.29 6.77
N ILE A 91 -12.82 -19.62 6.52
CA ILE A 91 -12.29 -20.97 6.71
C ILE A 91 -12.45 -21.41 8.17
N ILE A 92 -12.10 -20.54 9.13
CA ILE A 92 -12.27 -20.83 10.56
C ILE A 92 -13.76 -21.01 10.87
N ALA A 93 -14.64 -20.12 10.39
CA ALA A 93 -16.09 -20.26 10.59
C ALA A 93 -16.64 -21.60 10.08
N ARG A 94 -16.22 -22.03 8.87
CA ARG A 94 -16.60 -23.34 8.30
C ARG A 94 -16.08 -24.49 9.17
N LYS A 95 -14.84 -24.43 9.64
CA LYS A 95 -14.27 -25.45 10.55
C LYS A 95 -15.01 -25.54 11.88
N VAL A 96 -15.42 -24.40 12.45
CA VAL A 96 -16.22 -24.35 13.69
C VAL A 96 -17.63 -24.95 13.46
N SER A 97 -18.27 -24.62 12.34
CA SER A 97 -19.57 -25.21 11.98
C SER A 97 -19.48 -26.73 11.79
N TYR A 98 -18.42 -27.19 11.13
CA TYR A 98 -18.14 -28.62 10.96
C TYR A 98 -17.91 -29.31 12.31
N LEU A 99 -17.12 -28.71 13.21
CA LEU A 99 -16.86 -29.24 14.54
C LEU A 99 -18.15 -29.43 15.34
N ARG A 100 -19.03 -28.42 15.33
CA ARG A 100 -20.34 -28.48 15.98
C ARG A 100 -21.18 -29.64 15.44
N SER A 101 -21.30 -29.72 14.11
CA SER A 101 -22.03 -30.81 13.44
C SER A 101 -21.44 -32.19 13.74
N TYR A 102 -20.13 -32.28 13.92
CA TYR A 102 -19.44 -33.52 14.27
C TYR A 102 -19.79 -33.97 15.70
N PHE A 103 -19.76 -33.05 16.67
CA PHE A 103 -20.12 -33.35 18.06
C PHE A 103 -21.61 -33.71 18.22
N ASP A 104 -22.50 -33.05 17.48
CA ASP A 104 -23.93 -33.38 17.49
C ASP A 104 -24.17 -34.83 17.04
N ARG A 105 -23.40 -35.33 16.05
CA ARG A 105 -23.46 -36.72 15.58
C ARG A 105 -22.82 -37.71 16.54
N LEU A 106 -21.79 -37.29 17.28
CA LEU A 106 -21.06 -38.15 18.21
C LEU A 106 -21.92 -38.59 19.42
N LYS A 107 -23.04 -37.89 19.68
CA LYS A 107 -23.93 -38.10 20.84
C LYS A 107 -23.13 -38.13 22.15
N VAL A 108 -22.44 -37.02 22.42
CA VAL A 108 -21.61 -36.80 23.61
C VAL A 108 -22.44 -37.02 24.88
N THR A 109 -21.90 -37.76 25.85
CA THR A 109 -22.59 -37.94 27.14
C THR A 109 -22.56 -36.66 27.97
N PRO A 110 -23.51 -36.43 28.90
CA PRO A 110 -23.51 -35.23 29.73
C PRO A 110 -22.18 -34.99 30.47
N GLN A 111 -21.55 -36.06 30.95
CA GLN A 111 -20.28 -35.97 31.68
C GLN A 111 -19.09 -35.63 30.76
N GLU A 112 -19.00 -36.24 29.57
CA GLU A 112 -18.02 -35.85 28.55
C GLU A 112 -18.23 -34.38 28.13
N SER A 113 -19.48 -33.95 28.02
CA SER A 113 -19.86 -32.59 27.64
C SER A 113 -19.34 -31.56 28.64
N THR A 114 -19.61 -31.77 29.93
CA THR A 114 -19.14 -30.88 31.00
C THR A 114 -17.62 -30.90 31.15
N ASP A 115 -16.99 -32.08 31.03
CA ASP A 115 -15.54 -32.23 31.26
C ASP A 115 -14.68 -31.60 30.16
N PHE A 116 -15.19 -31.50 28.92
CA PHE A 116 -14.38 -31.00 27.80
C PHE A 116 -15.16 -30.40 26.63
N PHE A 117 -16.17 -31.08 26.08
CA PHE A 117 -16.75 -30.64 24.81
C PHE A 117 -17.42 -29.26 24.89
N SER A 118 -18.13 -28.96 25.99
CA SER A 118 -18.77 -27.65 26.18
C SER A 118 -17.75 -26.54 26.42
N PRO A 119 -16.78 -26.67 27.34
CA PRO A 119 -15.61 -25.79 27.42
C PRO A 119 -14.93 -25.51 26.08
N PHE A 120 -14.62 -26.58 25.33
CA PHE A 120 -13.93 -26.49 24.05
C PHE A 120 -14.75 -25.78 22.99
N MET A 121 -16.07 -26.02 22.94
CA MET A 121 -16.96 -25.33 22.01
C MET A 121 -17.14 -23.85 22.38
N ASN A 122 -17.22 -23.51 23.67
CA ASN A 122 -17.27 -22.13 24.12
C ASN A 122 -15.98 -21.39 23.74
N PHE A 123 -14.81 -21.96 24.05
CA PHE A 123 -13.51 -21.44 23.65
C PHE A 123 -13.44 -21.22 22.13
N THR A 124 -13.84 -22.23 21.35
CA THR A 124 -13.84 -22.17 19.88
C THR A 124 -14.77 -21.09 19.34
N HIS A 125 -15.93 -20.89 19.96
CA HIS A 125 -16.86 -19.84 19.58
C HIS A 125 -16.31 -18.44 19.89
N GLN A 126 -15.79 -18.24 21.10
CA GLN A 126 -15.15 -16.98 21.49
C GLN A 126 -13.97 -16.65 20.57
N PHE A 127 -13.14 -17.65 20.24
CA PHE A 127 -12.02 -17.49 19.31
C PHE A 127 -12.51 -17.02 17.93
N LEU A 128 -13.57 -17.65 17.39
CA LEU A 128 -14.17 -17.21 16.13
C LEU A 128 -14.71 -15.78 16.21
N LEU A 129 -15.33 -15.38 17.32
CA LEU A 129 -15.80 -14.01 17.51
C LEU A 129 -14.63 -13.02 17.46
N LYS A 130 -13.54 -13.29 18.17
CA LYS A 130 -12.34 -12.43 18.15
C LYS A 130 -11.74 -12.31 16.75
N VAL A 131 -11.67 -13.40 16.00
CA VAL A 131 -11.21 -13.38 14.59
C VAL A 131 -12.15 -12.55 13.69
N LYS A 132 -13.47 -12.66 13.87
CA LYS A 132 -14.43 -11.84 13.13
C LYS A 132 -14.28 -10.36 13.48
N THR A 133 -14.15 -10.03 14.77
CA THR A 133 -13.90 -8.67 15.24
C THR A 133 -12.60 -8.12 14.64
N PHE A 134 -11.55 -8.94 14.56
CA PHE A 134 -10.30 -8.54 13.93
C PHE A 134 -10.49 -8.18 12.47
N ASN A 135 -11.22 -9.01 11.70
CA ASN A 135 -11.54 -8.70 10.31
C ASN A 135 -12.32 -7.38 10.16
N THR A 136 -13.32 -7.14 11.03
CA THR A 136 -14.08 -5.87 11.04
C THR A 136 -13.18 -4.68 11.38
N TYR A 137 -12.36 -4.78 12.42
CA TYR A 137 -11.45 -3.71 12.83
C TYR A 137 -10.42 -3.37 11.77
N MET A 138 -9.94 -4.36 11.01
CA MET A 138 -9.03 -4.12 9.89
C MET A 138 -9.71 -3.32 8.76
N GLY A 139 -11.00 -3.57 8.49
CA GLY A 139 -11.80 -2.77 7.56
C GLY A 139 -11.99 -1.34 8.05
N GLU A 140 -12.47 -1.16 9.29
CA GLU A 140 -12.65 0.16 9.92
C GLU A 140 -11.33 0.95 9.96
N PHE A 141 -10.22 0.29 10.27
CA PHE A 141 -8.91 0.92 10.34
C PHE A 141 -8.43 1.40 8.98
N LEU A 142 -8.71 0.67 7.90
CA LEU A 142 -8.45 1.14 6.54
C LEU A 142 -9.24 2.41 6.24
N GLU A 143 -10.54 2.44 6.55
CA GLU A 143 -11.39 3.61 6.32
C GLU A 143 -10.91 4.84 7.09
N ILE A 144 -10.53 4.68 8.36
CA ILE A 144 -9.96 5.75 9.18
C ILE A 144 -8.63 6.24 8.59
N LYS A 145 -7.78 5.33 8.09
CA LYS A 145 -6.50 5.70 7.46
C LYS A 145 -6.67 6.42 6.13
N GLU A 146 -7.65 6.03 5.33
CA GLU A 146 -8.03 6.77 4.13
C GLU A 146 -8.55 8.17 4.48
N MET A 147 -9.39 8.28 5.52
CA MET A 147 -9.87 9.58 6.00
C MET A 147 -8.72 10.46 6.52
N GLU A 148 -7.78 9.88 7.25
CA GLU A 148 -6.57 10.56 7.74
C GLU A 148 -5.78 11.15 6.56
N ALA A 149 -5.57 10.36 5.51
CA ALA A 149 -4.89 10.80 4.30
C ALA A 149 -5.63 11.94 3.58
N ARG A 150 -6.97 11.89 3.49
CA ARG A 150 -7.78 13.00 2.93
C ARG A 150 -7.61 14.28 3.73
N ARG A 151 -7.77 14.21 5.05
CA ARG A 151 -7.63 15.39 5.94
C ARG A 151 -6.20 15.94 5.94
N ALA A 152 -5.20 15.08 5.80
CA ALA A 152 -3.81 15.51 5.68
C ALA A 152 -3.58 16.33 4.39
N SER A 153 -4.17 15.89 3.27
CA SER A 153 -4.14 16.63 2.01
C SER A 153 -4.86 17.99 2.10
N GLU A 154 -6.08 18.00 2.63
CA GLU A 154 -6.86 19.22 2.85
C GLU A 154 -6.08 20.21 3.71
N TYR A 155 -5.48 19.74 4.81
CA TYR A 155 -4.65 20.56 5.67
C TYR A 155 -3.42 21.12 4.93
N ARG A 156 -2.74 20.31 4.10
CA ARG A 156 -1.60 20.77 3.29
C ARG A 156 -2.03 21.88 2.32
N ILE A 157 -3.13 21.69 1.61
CA ILE A 157 -3.69 22.67 0.67
C ILE A 157 -4.06 23.97 1.39
N ALA A 158 -4.78 23.88 2.52
CA ALA A 158 -5.17 25.03 3.32
C ALA A 158 -3.94 25.79 3.86
N LYS A 159 -2.90 25.06 4.30
CA LYS A 159 -1.63 25.63 4.76
C LYS A 159 -0.90 26.37 3.63
N GLU A 160 -0.82 25.79 2.44
CA GLU A 160 -0.22 26.44 1.28
C GLU A 160 -1.01 27.68 0.84
N ALA A 161 -2.34 27.59 0.80
CA ALA A 161 -3.22 28.70 0.47
C ALA A 161 -3.06 29.85 1.48
N SER A 162 -3.02 29.54 2.78
CA SER A 162 -2.74 30.51 3.85
C SER A 162 -1.36 31.16 3.67
N HIS A 163 -0.33 30.38 3.33
CA HIS A 163 1.00 30.93 3.07
C HIS A 163 1.04 31.85 1.84
N ARG A 164 0.37 31.46 0.74
CA ARG A 164 0.24 32.30 -0.46
C ARG A 164 -0.53 33.58 -0.16
N LEU A 165 -1.60 33.49 0.64
CA LEU A 165 -2.37 34.65 1.09
C LEU A 165 -1.52 35.57 1.95
N LYS A 166 -0.78 35.05 2.93
CA LYS A 166 0.15 35.81 3.76
C LYS A 166 1.19 36.54 2.91
N LYS A 167 1.77 35.87 1.91
CA LYS A 167 2.74 36.47 0.96
C LYS A 167 2.11 37.57 0.10
N ARG A 168 0.86 37.40 -0.35
CA ARG A 168 0.12 38.44 -1.07
C ARG A 168 -0.18 39.62 -0.16
N LEU A 169 -0.73 39.39 1.03
CA LEU A 169 -1.05 40.45 1.98
C LEU A 169 0.20 41.18 2.52
N SER A 170 1.38 40.56 2.51
CA SER A 170 2.65 41.25 2.79
C SER A 170 3.22 42.00 1.57
N GLY A 171 2.85 41.59 0.35
CA GLY A 171 3.40 42.15 -0.90
C GLY A 171 2.53 43.23 -1.56
N THR A 172 1.20 43.16 -1.45
CA THR A 172 0.25 44.11 -2.07
C THR A 172 -0.38 45.08 -1.09
N LEU A 173 -0.36 44.79 0.22
CA LEU A 173 -0.87 45.64 1.32
C LEU A 173 0.26 46.08 2.27
N GLY A 174 1.51 45.97 1.80
CA GLY A 174 2.72 46.05 2.64
C GLY A 174 3.29 47.44 2.85
N ASN A 175 2.72 48.51 2.29
CA ASN A 175 3.34 49.82 2.40
C ASN A 175 2.80 50.74 3.51
N GLU A 176 1.67 50.42 4.16
CA GLU A 176 1.28 51.01 5.47
C GLU A 176 -0.10 50.46 5.90
N PRO A 177 -0.23 49.67 6.98
CA PRO A 177 -1.53 49.44 7.60
C PRO A 177 -1.96 50.75 8.29
N THR A 178 -2.96 51.42 7.74
CA THR A 178 -3.41 52.74 8.19
C THR A 178 -4.14 52.73 9.54
N THR A 179 -4.57 51.56 10.04
CA THR A 179 -5.28 51.43 11.33
C THR A 179 -5.08 50.08 12.03
N GLU A 180 -5.11 50.06 13.38
CA GLU A 180 -5.08 48.83 14.20
C GLU A 180 -6.22 47.85 13.86
N LEU A 181 -7.37 48.38 13.44
CA LEU A 181 -8.53 47.60 13.01
C LEU A 181 -8.23 46.77 11.74
N GLU A 182 -7.49 47.34 10.78
CA GLU A 182 -7.07 46.64 9.55
C GLU A 182 -6.05 45.54 9.84
N SER A 183 -5.16 45.76 10.83
CA SER A 183 -4.26 44.71 11.30
C SER A 183 -5.03 43.57 11.97
N SER A 184 -6.02 43.89 12.80
CA SER A 184 -6.87 42.89 13.46
C SER A 184 -7.68 42.07 12.46
N ILE A 185 -8.31 42.70 11.47
CA ILE A 185 -9.09 42.00 10.42
C ILE A 185 -8.15 41.16 9.54
N LYS A 186 -6.95 41.63 9.23
CA LYS A 186 -5.94 40.88 8.48
C LYS A 186 -5.49 39.64 9.23
N ASP A 187 -5.24 39.74 10.54
CA ASP A 187 -4.86 38.61 11.38
C ASP A 187 -6.03 37.63 11.59
N GLU A 188 -7.25 38.15 11.76
CA GLU A 188 -8.47 37.35 11.90
C GLU A 188 -8.80 36.60 10.60
N VAL A 189 -8.70 37.23 9.43
CA VAL A 189 -8.89 36.59 8.11
C VAL A 189 -7.81 35.54 7.84
N ILE A 190 -6.56 35.78 8.24
CA ILE A 190 -5.48 34.78 8.12
C ILE A 190 -5.73 33.57 9.04
N GLN A 191 -6.32 33.78 10.23
CA GLN A 191 -6.65 32.70 11.17
C GLN A 191 -7.94 31.94 10.82
N THR A 192 -8.95 32.63 10.29
CA THR A 192 -10.27 32.06 9.92
C THR A 192 -10.30 31.37 8.56
N PHE A 193 -9.27 31.54 7.72
CA PHE A 193 -9.18 30.87 6.42
C PHE A 193 -8.89 29.38 6.55
N ASP A 194 -9.90 28.56 6.82
CA ASP A 194 -10.04 27.07 6.69
C ASP A 194 -8.88 26.18 7.23
N HIS A 195 -7.82 26.77 7.76
CA HIS A 195 -6.58 26.12 8.15
C HIS A 195 -6.66 25.63 9.61
N ALA A 196 -7.30 26.40 10.49
CA ALA A 196 -7.57 25.97 11.85
C ALA A 196 -8.58 24.80 11.88
N GLU A 197 -9.62 24.87 11.05
CA GLU A 197 -10.61 23.81 10.89
C GLU A 197 -9.98 22.54 10.29
N ALA A 198 -9.26 22.66 9.16
CA ALA A 198 -8.56 21.52 8.56
C ALA A 198 -7.53 20.88 9.51
N LYS A 199 -6.83 21.70 10.31
CA LYS A 199 -5.90 21.20 11.34
C LYS A 199 -6.62 20.42 12.44
N ASN A 200 -7.73 20.95 12.95
CA ASN A 200 -8.51 20.29 14.00
C ASN A 200 -9.09 18.96 13.48
N ASN A 201 -9.62 18.95 12.26
CA ASN A 201 -10.11 17.74 11.61
C ASN A 201 -9.02 16.69 11.46
N LEU A 202 -7.82 17.07 11.01
CA LEU A 202 -6.68 16.15 10.92
C LEU A 202 -6.29 15.58 12.29
N VAL A 203 -6.19 16.41 13.33
CA VAL A 203 -5.81 15.97 14.68
C VAL A 203 -6.85 14.99 15.25
N MET A 204 -8.14 15.23 15.01
CA MET A 204 -9.21 14.35 15.46
C MET A 204 -9.10 12.96 14.81
N VAL A 205 -8.92 12.90 13.49
CA VAL A 205 -8.80 11.62 12.76
C VAL A 205 -7.50 10.90 13.10
N GLN A 206 -6.38 11.63 13.31
CA GLN A 206 -5.13 11.03 13.80
C GLN A 206 -5.29 10.39 15.18
N ARG A 207 -6.07 11.01 16.06
CA ARG A 207 -6.38 10.45 17.38
C ARG A 207 -7.22 9.19 17.24
N GLU A 208 -8.26 9.23 16.42
CA GLU A 208 -9.11 8.07 16.12
C GLU A 208 -8.30 6.90 15.55
N SER A 209 -7.41 7.18 14.60
CA SER A 209 -6.52 6.18 14.02
C SER A 209 -5.63 5.51 15.07
N LYS A 210 -5.01 6.30 15.95
CA LYS A 210 -4.19 5.76 17.06
C LYS A 210 -5.00 4.94 18.04
N LEU A 211 -6.25 5.32 18.31
CA LEU A 211 -7.14 4.55 19.18
C LEU A 211 -7.48 3.21 18.54
N LYS A 212 -7.92 3.20 17.27
CA LYS A 212 -8.23 1.98 16.53
C LYS A 212 -7.02 1.04 16.42
N GLN A 213 -5.83 1.59 16.21
CA GLN A 213 -4.59 0.81 16.20
C GLN A 213 -4.36 0.07 17.53
N ARG A 214 -4.58 0.75 18.66
CA ARG A 214 -4.47 0.13 20.00
C ARG A 214 -5.54 -0.94 20.22
N GLU A 215 -6.79 -0.70 19.80
CA GLU A 215 -7.86 -1.69 19.88
C GLU A 215 -7.50 -2.98 19.12
N ILE A 216 -6.86 -2.86 17.95
CA ILE A 216 -6.37 -4.00 17.18
C ILE A 216 -5.22 -4.71 17.90
N ASP A 217 -4.25 -3.97 18.44
CA ASP A 217 -3.14 -4.55 19.21
C ASP A 217 -3.65 -5.30 20.45
N GLU A 218 -4.59 -4.73 21.20
CA GLU A 218 -5.24 -5.36 22.36
C GLU A 218 -5.97 -6.65 21.95
N LEU A 219 -6.74 -6.61 20.85
CA LEU A 219 -7.42 -7.78 20.31
C LEU A 219 -6.45 -8.87 19.86
N LEU A 220 -5.32 -8.51 19.26
CA LEU A 220 -4.27 -9.46 18.89
C LEU A 220 -3.65 -10.12 20.12
N GLU A 221 -3.45 -9.38 21.22
CA GLU A 221 -2.97 -9.95 22.48
C GLU A 221 -4.02 -10.83 23.16
N GLU A 222 -5.31 -10.54 23.04
CA GLU A 222 -6.37 -11.46 23.49
C GLU A 222 -6.36 -12.76 22.68
N ILE A 223 -6.22 -12.67 21.34
CA ILE A 223 -6.07 -13.84 20.48
C ILE A 223 -4.82 -14.62 20.89
N ASN A 224 -3.69 -13.95 21.14
CA ASN A 224 -2.46 -14.57 21.62
C ASN A 224 -2.69 -15.35 22.93
N ALA A 225 -3.35 -14.73 23.92
CA ALA A 225 -3.67 -15.38 25.19
C ALA A 225 -4.51 -16.65 24.98
N MET A 226 -5.55 -16.59 24.14
CA MET A 226 -6.31 -17.78 23.76
C MET A 226 -5.42 -18.85 23.08
N CYS A 227 -4.55 -18.46 22.15
CA CYS A 227 -3.61 -19.37 21.49
C CYS A 227 -2.70 -20.07 22.52
N GLN A 228 -2.18 -19.36 23.53
CA GLN A 228 -1.36 -19.92 24.60
C GLN A 228 -2.15 -20.96 25.43
N LEU A 229 -3.42 -20.70 25.75
CA LEU A 229 -4.29 -21.65 26.47
C LEU A 229 -4.66 -22.90 25.64
N ALA A 230 -4.58 -22.81 24.31
CA ALA A 230 -4.66 -23.94 23.39
C ALA A 230 -3.29 -24.64 23.16
N MET A 231 -2.20 -24.15 23.75
CA MET A 231 -0.88 -24.78 23.70
C MET A 231 -0.64 -25.68 24.91
N ASN A 232 0.25 -26.66 24.71
CA ASN A 232 0.80 -27.42 25.81
C ASN A 232 1.45 -26.45 26.82
N PRO A 233 1.10 -26.50 28.12
CA PRO A 233 1.68 -25.65 29.16
C PRO A 233 3.21 -25.55 29.15
N THR A 234 3.91 -26.62 28.75
CA THR A 234 5.39 -26.63 28.70
C THR A 234 5.98 -25.84 27.53
N MET A 235 5.16 -25.54 26.52
CA MET A 235 5.56 -24.84 25.29
C MET A 235 5.07 -23.38 25.28
N ARG A 236 4.37 -22.93 26.33
CA ARG A 236 3.84 -21.56 26.43
C ARG A 236 4.98 -20.57 26.66
N GLU A 237 4.86 -19.39 26.08
CA GLU A 237 5.81 -18.31 26.31
C GLU A 237 5.74 -17.84 27.77
N VAL A 238 6.90 -17.68 28.43
CA VAL A 238 7.02 -17.28 29.85
C VAL A 238 6.91 -15.77 30.03
N LYS A 239 6.19 -15.05 29.15
CA LYS A 239 5.84 -13.66 29.43
C LYS A 239 4.99 -13.66 30.69
N GLU A 240 5.42 -12.89 31.69
CA GLU A 240 4.91 -12.80 33.05
C GLU A 240 3.49 -13.38 33.18
N ARG A 241 3.39 -14.59 33.74
CA ARG A 241 2.15 -15.38 33.87
C ARG A 241 0.94 -14.60 34.43
N ASN A 242 1.18 -13.45 35.05
CA ASN A 242 0.20 -12.59 35.70
C ASN A 242 -0.39 -11.50 34.78
N VAL A 243 0.20 -11.20 33.61
CA VAL A 243 -0.27 -10.13 32.70
C VAL A 243 -1.12 -10.69 31.55
N LEU A 244 -0.86 -11.92 31.12
CA LEU A 244 -1.55 -12.56 29.99
C LEU A 244 -2.77 -13.42 30.38
N MET A 245 -2.84 -13.86 31.63
CA MET A 245 -3.95 -14.67 32.14
C MET A 245 -5.01 -13.74 32.74
N LYS A 246 -5.74 -13.00 31.89
CA LYS A 246 -7.10 -12.62 32.32
C LYS A 246 -7.83 -13.93 32.58
N GLU A 247 -8.38 -14.12 33.77
CA GLU A 247 -9.15 -15.31 34.20
C GLU A 247 -10.42 -15.58 33.35
N GLU A 248 -10.58 -14.88 32.21
CA GLU A 248 -11.72 -14.97 31.30
C GLU A 248 -11.76 -16.27 30.47
N TYR A 249 -10.62 -16.91 30.20
CA TYR A 249 -10.53 -18.02 29.25
C TYR A 249 -10.07 -19.32 29.92
N GLU A 250 -10.76 -20.42 29.59
CA GLU A 250 -10.42 -21.74 30.12
C GLU A 250 -9.14 -22.31 29.47
N ASP A 251 -8.29 -22.96 30.27
CA ASP A 251 -7.12 -23.71 29.79
C ASP A 251 -7.56 -25.00 29.10
N VAL A 252 -7.96 -24.84 27.83
CA VAL A 252 -8.62 -25.87 27.06
C VAL A 252 -7.70 -27.03 26.68
N PHE A 253 -6.38 -26.78 26.61
CA PHE A 253 -5.40 -27.86 26.42
C PHE A 253 -5.26 -28.73 27.67
N SER A 254 -5.19 -28.12 28.86
CA SER A 254 -5.15 -28.86 30.12
C SER A 254 -6.44 -29.66 30.35
N LEU A 255 -7.60 -29.08 30.03
CA LEU A 255 -8.89 -29.77 30.05
C LEU A 255 -8.90 -30.97 29.09
N PHE A 256 -8.37 -30.80 27.86
CA PHE A 256 -8.25 -31.89 26.90
C PHE A 256 -7.41 -33.06 27.42
N VAL A 257 -6.23 -32.79 27.98
CA VAL A 257 -5.36 -33.81 28.55
C VAL A 257 -6.02 -34.53 29.74
N GLY A 258 -6.72 -33.78 30.60
CA GLY A 258 -7.50 -34.34 31.70
C GLY A 258 -8.62 -35.25 31.21
N ALA A 259 -9.37 -34.81 30.22
CA ALA A 259 -10.49 -35.56 29.65
C ALA A 259 -10.03 -36.81 28.88
N LEU A 260 -8.88 -36.78 28.20
CA LEU A 260 -8.29 -37.94 27.54
C LEU A 260 -7.98 -39.10 28.51
N LYS A 261 -7.60 -38.79 29.76
CA LYS A 261 -7.34 -39.81 30.80
C LYS A 261 -8.63 -40.46 31.31
N LYS A 262 -9.74 -39.71 31.32
CA LYS A 262 -11.03 -40.15 31.84
C LYS A 262 -11.90 -40.86 30.80
N HIS A 263 -11.85 -40.42 29.54
CA HIS A 263 -12.83 -40.80 28.52
C HIS A 263 -12.16 -41.49 27.32
N LYS A 264 -12.32 -42.82 27.21
CA LYS A 264 -11.73 -43.64 26.12
C LYS A 264 -12.17 -43.21 24.71
N ARG A 265 -13.36 -42.61 24.57
CA ARG A 265 -13.89 -42.15 23.27
C ARG A 265 -13.13 -40.92 22.76
N LEU A 266 -12.72 -40.02 23.64
CA LEU A 266 -11.91 -38.85 23.30
C LEU A 266 -10.56 -39.25 22.68
N VAL A 267 -9.99 -40.38 23.11
CA VAL A 267 -8.76 -40.94 22.52
C VAL A 267 -8.94 -41.25 21.03
N LYS A 268 -10.12 -41.73 20.60
CA LYS A 268 -10.42 -42.07 19.20
C LYS A 268 -10.53 -40.84 18.29
N ILE A 269 -10.88 -39.69 18.84
CA ILE A 269 -11.04 -38.43 18.10
C ILE A 269 -9.90 -37.44 18.38
N LYS A 270 -8.84 -37.89 19.07
CA LYS A 270 -7.72 -37.07 19.49
C LYS A 270 -7.08 -36.34 18.30
N ASP A 271 -6.73 -37.07 17.26
CA ASP A 271 -6.02 -36.49 16.12
C ASP A 271 -6.86 -35.44 15.38
N PHE A 272 -8.17 -35.69 15.27
CA PHE A 272 -9.12 -34.72 14.74
C PHE A 272 -9.15 -33.43 15.56
N LEU A 273 -9.19 -33.52 16.89
CA LEU A 273 -9.16 -32.34 17.77
C LEU A 273 -7.81 -31.63 17.76
N MET A 274 -6.71 -32.38 17.63
CA MET A 274 -5.37 -31.81 17.55
C MET A 274 -5.18 -30.88 16.35
N ASP A 275 -5.91 -31.09 15.25
CA ASP A 275 -5.88 -30.17 14.10
C ASP A 275 -6.50 -28.80 14.42
N TYR A 276 -7.50 -28.74 15.30
CA TYR A 276 -8.05 -27.47 15.80
C TYR A 276 -7.08 -26.78 16.76
N PHE A 277 -6.44 -27.53 17.66
CA PHE A 277 -5.38 -26.98 18.51
C PHE A 277 -4.25 -26.37 17.67
N ARG A 278 -3.77 -27.07 16.63
CA ARG A 278 -2.75 -26.53 15.71
C ARG A 278 -3.22 -25.27 14.97
N LEU A 279 -4.51 -25.21 14.61
CA LEU A 279 -5.10 -24.02 14.00
C LEU A 279 -5.03 -22.84 14.95
N TYR A 280 -5.44 -23.00 16.20
CA TYR A 280 -5.36 -21.93 17.21
C TYR A 280 -3.92 -21.49 17.41
N GLN A 281 -2.99 -22.43 17.56
CA GLN A 281 -1.57 -22.13 17.79
C GLN A 281 -0.91 -21.27 16.71
N ARG A 282 -1.36 -21.37 15.46
CA ARG A 282 -0.76 -20.65 14.32
C ARG A 282 -1.46 -19.33 14.01
N ALA A 283 -2.68 -19.13 14.50
CA ALA A 283 -3.53 -18.03 14.09
C ALA A 283 -2.97 -16.66 14.50
N TYR A 284 -2.48 -16.50 15.73
CA TYR A 284 -1.89 -15.23 16.19
C TYR A 284 -0.75 -14.78 15.29
N GLY A 285 0.22 -15.65 15.01
CA GLY A 285 1.37 -15.31 14.17
C GLY A 285 0.95 -14.84 12.78
N MET A 286 -0.07 -15.49 12.19
CA MET A 286 -0.62 -15.08 10.90
C MET A 286 -1.28 -13.70 10.97
N PHE A 287 -2.18 -13.46 11.92
CA PHE A 287 -2.87 -12.16 12.04
C PHE A 287 -1.92 -11.03 12.40
N ARG A 288 -0.88 -11.29 13.21
CA ARG A 288 0.16 -10.31 13.54
C ARG A 288 0.98 -9.92 12.31
N LEU A 289 1.35 -10.89 11.48
CA LEU A 289 2.05 -10.63 10.21
C LEU A 289 1.19 -9.82 9.24
N ASP A 290 -0.10 -10.17 9.14
CA ASP A 290 -1.06 -9.45 8.30
C ASP A 290 -1.19 -7.99 8.76
N PHE A 291 -1.33 -7.75 10.06
CA PHE A 291 -1.43 -6.40 10.62
C PHE A 291 -0.14 -5.58 10.43
N ASN A 292 1.03 -6.18 10.63
CA ASN A 292 2.31 -5.50 10.41
C ASN A 292 2.52 -5.13 8.93
N SER A 293 2.15 -6.02 8.02
CA SER A 293 2.22 -5.77 6.57
C SER A 293 1.25 -4.67 6.16
N PHE A 294 0.05 -4.68 6.74
CA PHE A 294 -0.96 -3.65 6.52
C PHE A 294 -0.45 -2.26 6.95
N ASN A 295 0.11 -2.15 8.17
CA ASN A 295 0.65 -0.88 8.67
C ASN A 295 1.74 -0.30 7.75
N LYS A 296 2.58 -1.15 7.16
CA LYS A 296 3.60 -0.70 6.19
C LYS A 296 2.96 -0.15 4.92
N ALA A 297 1.97 -0.84 4.36
CA ALA A 297 1.30 -0.42 3.14
C ALA A 297 0.49 0.87 3.32
N VAL A 298 -0.08 1.09 4.51
CA VAL A 298 -0.83 2.32 4.82
C VAL A 298 0.03 3.58 4.85
N ILE A 299 1.31 3.50 5.24
CA ILE A 299 2.20 4.67 5.30
C ILE A 299 2.27 5.35 3.93
N MET A 300 2.29 4.57 2.85
CA MET A 300 2.35 5.05 1.47
C MET A 300 1.11 5.88 1.07
N ILE A 301 -0.06 5.61 1.66
CA ILE A 301 -1.30 6.38 1.42
C ILE A 301 -1.16 7.80 1.99
N ALA A 302 -0.58 7.95 3.17
CA ALA A 302 -0.52 9.23 3.87
C ALA A 302 0.35 10.24 3.12
N ASP A 303 1.44 9.78 2.50
CA ASP A 303 2.36 10.63 1.77
C ASP A 303 1.75 11.11 0.43
N ASN A 304 0.84 10.32 -0.17
CA ASN A 304 0.41 10.49 -1.56
C ASN A 304 -1.09 10.26 -1.77
N SER A 305 -1.89 10.82 -0.86
CA SER A 305 -3.33 10.60 -0.75
C SER A 305 -4.12 10.85 -2.04
N GLN A 306 -3.75 11.88 -2.80
CA GLN A 306 -4.51 12.25 -4.02
C GLN A 306 -4.38 11.17 -5.09
N GLN A 307 -3.15 10.69 -5.33
CA GLN A 307 -2.89 9.60 -6.27
C GLN A 307 -3.62 8.33 -5.85
N TYR A 308 -3.55 8.00 -4.55
CA TYR A 308 -4.24 6.84 -4.01
C TYR A 308 -5.76 6.84 -4.31
N PHE A 309 -6.44 7.98 -4.19
CA PHE A 309 -7.88 8.05 -4.46
C PHE A 309 -8.21 8.10 -5.95
N GLU A 310 -7.35 8.69 -6.79
CA GLU A 310 -7.48 8.61 -8.24
C GLU A 310 -7.39 7.14 -8.70
N ASP A 311 -6.35 6.41 -8.27
CA ASP A 311 -6.17 4.99 -8.61
C ASP A 311 -7.26 4.08 -8.01
N LYS A 312 -7.78 4.41 -6.82
CA LYS A 312 -8.89 3.65 -6.21
C LYS A 312 -10.20 3.81 -7.00
N ASN A 313 -10.42 4.95 -7.65
CA ASN A 313 -11.62 5.23 -8.43
C ASN A 313 -11.52 4.71 -9.87
N GLU A 314 -10.33 4.77 -10.46
CA GLU A 314 -10.09 4.34 -11.85
C GLU A 314 -9.97 2.82 -11.98
N ASP A 315 -9.39 2.14 -10.97
CA ASP A 315 -9.04 0.73 -11.09
C ASP A 315 -9.82 -0.16 -10.10
N VAL A 316 -10.99 -0.61 -10.55
CA VAL A 316 -11.88 -1.51 -9.79
C VAL A 316 -11.42 -2.98 -9.88
N ASP A 317 -10.69 -3.39 -10.93
CA ASP A 317 -10.19 -4.77 -11.11
C ASP A 317 -8.70 -4.93 -10.72
N ILE A 318 -8.43 -5.95 -9.89
CA ILE A 318 -7.08 -6.36 -9.49
C ILE A 318 -6.26 -6.87 -10.68
N ARG A 319 -6.90 -7.41 -11.73
CA ARG A 319 -6.21 -7.89 -12.94
C ARG A 319 -5.60 -6.72 -13.72
N ASP A 320 -6.36 -5.65 -13.89
CA ASP A 320 -5.88 -4.44 -14.58
C ASP A 320 -4.73 -3.80 -13.80
N LYS A 321 -4.77 -3.83 -12.46
CA LYS A 321 -3.64 -3.39 -11.61
C LYS A 321 -2.37 -4.19 -11.82
N ARG A 322 -2.48 -5.53 -11.95
CA ARG A 322 -1.32 -6.39 -12.21
C ARG A 322 -0.72 -6.13 -13.59
N ASP A 323 -1.57 -5.92 -14.59
CA ASP A 323 -1.12 -5.57 -15.93
C ASP A 323 -0.41 -4.21 -15.95
N LYS A 324 -0.99 -3.18 -15.29
CA LYS A 324 -0.36 -1.87 -15.13
C LYS A 324 0.98 -1.94 -14.40
N LEU A 325 1.07 -2.70 -13.30
CA LEU A 325 2.34 -2.91 -12.57
C LEU A 325 3.40 -3.57 -13.45
N MET A 326 3.05 -4.65 -14.15
CA MET A 326 3.96 -5.33 -15.08
C MET A 326 4.47 -4.37 -16.16
N LYS A 327 3.58 -3.54 -16.72
CA LYS A 327 3.95 -2.53 -17.73
C LYS A 327 4.84 -1.43 -17.13
N LEU A 328 4.57 -0.96 -15.92
CA LEU A 328 5.41 0.03 -15.22
C LEU A 328 6.82 -0.51 -14.97
N GLU A 329 6.95 -1.72 -14.40
CA GLU A 329 8.24 -2.39 -14.18
C GLU A 329 9.03 -2.52 -15.49
N ALA A 330 8.36 -2.96 -16.57
CA ALA A 330 8.97 -3.10 -17.87
C ALA A 330 9.48 -1.76 -18.45
N VAL A 331 8.71 -0.67 -18.33
CA VAL A 331 9.13 0.67 -18.79
C VAL A 331 10.29 1.20 -17.96
N ILE A 332 10.28 0.99 -16.65
CA ILE A 332 11.38 1.40 -15.76
C ILE A 332 12.66 0.69 -16.16
N ASN A 333 12.63 -0.63 -16.36
CA ASN A 333 13.79 -1.40 -16.82
C ASN A 333 14.29 -0.92 -18.19
N PHE A 334 13.38 -0.61 -19.12
CA PHE A 334 13.73 -0.03 -20.42
C PHE A 334 14.45 1.32 -20.25
N LEU A 335 13.93 2.22 -19.41
CA LEU A 335 14.53 3.52 -19.14
C LEU A 335 15.91 3.42 -18.48
N GLU A 336 16.08 2.50 -17.53
CA GLU A 336 17.37 2.28 -16.86
C GLU A 336 18.44 1.73 -17.81
N VAL A 337 18.07 0.84 -18.74
CA VAL A 337 19.00 0.37 -19.77
C VAL A 337 19.22 1.45 -20.85
N GLY A 338 18.18 2.20 -21.21
CA GLY A 338 18.26 3.32 -22.14
C GLY A 338 19.17 4.45 -21.64
N ALA A 339 19.10 4.78 -20.36
CA ALA A 339 19.99 5.75 -19.71
C ALA A 339 21.45 5.30 -19.80
N ARG A 340 21.74 4.05 -19.39
CA ARG A 340 23.09 3.46 -19.53
C ARG A 340 23.59 3.49 -20.97
N MET A 341 22.73 3.17 -21.95
CA MET A 341 23.10 3.20 -23.37
C MET A 341 23.54 4.59 -23.83
N ILE A 342 22.87 5.65 -23.38
CA ILE A 342 23.22 7.03 -23.73
C ILE A 342 24.56 7.41 -23.09
N THR A 343 24.75 7.09 -21.81
CA THR A 343 25.96 7.42 -21.04
C THR A 343 27.20 6.67 -21.52
N GLU A 344 27.07 5.40 -21.90
CA GLU A 344 28.18 4.57 -22.39
C GLU A 344 28.55 4.87 -23.86
N ARG A 345 27.67 5.52 -24.63
CA ARG A 345 27.85 5.71 -26.08
C ARG A 345 27.63 7.16 -26.52
N THR A 346 28.28 8.06 -25.80
CA THR A 346 28.25 9.52 -26.05
C THR A 346 28.72 9.89 -27.46
N ASP A 347 29.59 9.07 -28.07
CA ASP A 347 30.21 9.24 -29.38
C ASP A 347 29.26 9.02 -30.59
N LEU A 348 28.08 8.42 -30.37
CA LEU A 348 27.15 8.12 -31.45
C LEU A 348 26.29 9.32 -31.82
N ASN A 349 26.09 9.55 -33.12
CA ASN A 349 25.11 10.52 -33.61
C ASN A 349 23.66 10.05 -33.39
N TYR A 350 22.70 10.97 -33.51
CA TYR A 350 21.28 10.73 -33.28
C TYR A 350 20.72 9.54 -34.08
N GLN A 351 21.03 9.45 -35.38
CA GLN A 351 20.53 8.38 -36.25
C GLN A 351 21.02 6.99 -35.80
N ARG A 352 22.28 6.87 -35.36
CA ARG A 352 22.83 5.62 -34.83
C ARG A 352 22.21 5.25 -33.48
N ILE A 353 21.92 6.24 -32.63
CA ILE A 353 21.21 6.04 -31.37
C ILE A 353 19.77 5.58 -31.62
N SER A 354 19.04 6.23 -32.53
CA SER A 354 17.69 5.82 -32.92
C SER A 354 17.65 4.36 -33.39
N LYS A 355 18.59 3.96 -34.26
CA LYS A 355 18.68 2.56 -34.72
C LYS A 355 19.00 1.60 -33.57
N LYS A 356 19.95 1.95 -32.71
CA LYS A 356 20.28 1.14 -31.53
C LYS A 356 19.14 1.03 -30.53
N LEU A 357 18.33 2.07 -30.39
CA LEU A 357 17.15 2.04 -29.55
C LEU A 357 16.13 1.03 -30.08
N SER A 358 15.93 0.95 -31.40
CA SER A 358 15.11 -0.11 -32.01
C SER A 358 15.68 -1.51 -31.77
N GLU A 359 17.00 -1.69 -31.92
CA GLU A 359 17.67 -2.97 -31.62
C GLU A 359 17.57 -3.34 -30.13
N LEU A 360 17.61 -2.35 -29.24
CA LEU A 360 17.44 -2.52 -27.80
C LEU A 360 16.01 -2.96 -27.45
N ILE A 361 15.01 -2.32 -28.04
CA ILE A 361 13.60 -2.65 -27.81
C ILE A 361 13.29 -4.08 -28.30
N ASP A 362 13.82 -4.49 -29.45
CA ASP A 362 13.54 -5.79 -30.09
C ASP A 362 14.37 -6.96 -29.50
N LYS A 363 15.16 -6.72 -28.46
CA LYS A 363 16.01 -7.74 -27.83
C LYS A 363 15.14 -8.84 -27.18
N ARG A 364 15.31 -10.09 -27.63
CA ARG A 364 14.48 -11.25 -27.21
C ARG A 364 14.49 -11.56 -25.72
N ASP A 365 15.60 -11.33 -25.01
CA ASP A 365 15.74 -11.62 -23.58
C ASP A 365 15.68 -10.36 -22.72
N SER A 366 14.90 -9.35 -23.15
CA SER A 366 14.70 -8.11 -22.41
C SER A 366 13.62 -8.24 -21.34
N GLU A 367 13.76 -7.50 -20.26
CA GLU A 367 12.77 -7.41 -19.17
C GLU A 367 11.48 -6.69 -19.62
N TRP A 368 11.51 -5.98 -20.74
CA TRP A 368 10.36 -5.31 -21.37
C TRP A 368 9.81 -6.04 -22.60
N ARG A 369 10.15 -7.33 -22.78
CA ARG A 369 9.71 -8.10 -23.95
C ARG A 369 8.19 -8.06 -24.15
N SER A 370 7.43 -8.14 -23.07
CA SER A 370 5.96 -8.10 -23.08
C SER A 370 5.38 -6.81 -23.68
N ILE A 371 6.16 -5.72 -23.68
CA ILE A 371 5.73 -4.40 -24.16
C ILE A 371 6.55 -3.90 -25.37
N SER A 372 7.44 -4.74 -25.90
CA SER A 372 8.41 -4.39 -26.95
C SER A 372 7.75 -3.84 -28.23
N GLN A 373 6.65 -4.45 -28.68
CA GLN A 373 5.94 -4.02 -29.88
C GLN A 373 5.34 -2.61 -29.70
N ASP A 374 4.74 -2.35 -28.56
CA ASP A 374 4.13 -1.05 -28.25
C ASP A 374 5.21 0.01 -28.03
N LEU A 375 6.34 -0.33 -27.41
CA LEU A 375 7.51 0.55 -27.30
C LEU A 375 8.07 0.95 -28.68
N LEU A 376 8.08 0.03 -29.66
CA LEU A 376 8.49 0.35 -31.03
C LEU A 376 7.52 1.35 -31.68
N VAL A 377 6.22 1.16 -31.50
CA VAL A 377 5.19 2.10 -32.00
C VAL A 377 5.37 3.47 -31.35
N ALA A 378 5.50 3.52 -30.02
CA ALA A 378 5.72 4.76 -29.28
C ALA A 378 7.01 5.47 -29.71
N LYS A 379 8.08 4.71 -30.01
CA LYS A 379 9.35 5.25 -30.51
C LYS A 379 9.19 5.91 -31.88
N VAL A 380 8.45 5.29 -32.80
CA VAL A 380 8.16 5.88 -34.13
C VAL A 380 7.36 7.18 -33.97
N SER A 381 6.36 7.19 -33.09
CA SER A 381 5.59 8.41 -32.77
C SER A 381 6.48 9.50 -32.14
N ALA A 382 7.39 9.14 -31.24
CA ALA A 382 8.35 10.06 -30.64
C ALA A 382 9.25 10.70 -31.71
N GLU A 383 9.75 9.92 -32.65
CA GLU A 383 10.57 10.43 -33.77
C GLU A 383 9.81 11.41 -34.65
N ALA A 384 8.52 11.12 -34.92
CA ALA A 384 7.65 12.01 -35.67
C ALA A 384 7.43 13.34 -34.93
N GLU A 385 7.08 13.30 -33.64
CA GLU A 385 6.87 14.51 -32.83
C GLU A 385 8.13 15.34 -32.66
N MET A 386 9.29 14.71 -32.45
CA MET A 386 10.57 15.41 -32.39
C MET A 386 10.93 16.08 -33.72
N SER A 387 10.61 15.45 -34.84
CA SER A 387 10.86 16.01 -36.19
C SER A 387 9.97 17.21 -36.52
N THR A 388 8.83 17.36 -35.84
CA THR A 388 7.93 18.52 -36.00
C THR A 388 8.21 19.67 -35.05
N THR A 389 8.99 19.44 -33.98
CA THR A 389 9.20 20.40 -32.88
C THR A 389 10.60 21.05 -32.90
N ILE A 390 11.53 20.48 -33.69
CA ILE A 390 12.88 21.01 -33.99
C ILE A 390 12.81 21.68 -35.36
#